data_AF-A0A0L9UUH7-F1
#
_entry.id   AF-A0A0L9UUH7-F1
#
_cell.length_a   1.000
_cell.length_b   1.000
_cell.length_c   1.000
_cell.angle_alpha   90.00
_cell.angle_beta   90.00
_cell.angle_gamma   90.00
#
_symmetry.space_group_name_H-M   'P 1'
#
loop_
_entity.id
_entity.type
_entity.pdbx_description
1 polymer ?
#
loop_
_entity_poly.entity_id
_entity_poly.type
_entity_poly.pdbx_seq_one_letter_code
_entity_poly.pdbx_strand_id
1 'polypeptide(L)' 'MASAVDASGNPIPSSSVLMASWKHIGIRCHSENLDFLKCKKKDRNPKSVLKRVLAQGGTISELILADLRMSLV' A
#
# COMPACT_ATOMS: atom_id res chain seq x y z
N MET A 1 -4.09 -8.11 20.87
CA MET A 1 -3.49 -7.21 19.85
C MET A 1 -3.54 -7.95 18.52
N ALA A 2 -4.09 -7.36 17.45
CA ALA A 2 -4.02 -7.98 16.13
C ALA A 2 -2.56 -7.97 15.66
N SER A 3 -2.06 -9.09 15.14
CA SER A 3 -0.70 -9.18 14.63
C SER A 3 -0.48 -8.17 13.51
N ALA A 4 0.69 -7.52 13.49
CA ALA A 4 1.08 -6.62 12.40
C ALA A 4 1.59 -7.38 11.16
N VAL A 5 1.82 -8.69 11.30
CA VAL A 5 2.33 -9.57 10.26
C VAL A 5 1.49 -10.84 10.14
N ASP A 6 1.42 -11.41 8.94
CA ASP A 6 0.76 -12.67 8.64
C ASP A 6 1.65 -13.87 9.00
N ALA A 7 1.13 -15.09 8.81
CA ALA A 7 1.86 -16.33 9.09
C ALA A 7 3.12 -16.52 8.22
N SER A 8 3.24 -15.78 7.11
CA SER A 8 4.41 -15.77 6.23
C SER A 8 5.40 -14.64 6.58
N GLY A 9 5.11 -13.85 7.61
CA GLY A 9 5.94 -12.72 8.03
C GLY A 9 5.76 -11.45 7.20
N ASN A 10 4.75 -11.39 6.32
CA ASN A 10 4.45 -10.19 5.56
C ASN A 10 3.58 -9.24 6.38
N PRO A 11 3.77 -7.92 6.25
CA PRO A 11 2.96 -6.97 6.99
C PRO A 11 1.49 -7.04 6.55
N ILE A 12 0.59 -7.16 7.52
CA ILE A 12 -0.85 -7.09 7.28
C ILE A 12 -1.21 -5.60 7.14
N PRO A 13 -1.81 -5.18 6.02
CA PRO A 13 -2.18 -3.78 5.80
C PRO A 13 -3.45 -3.41 6.59
N SER A 14 -3.38 -3.50 7.92
CA SER A 14 -4.42 -3.02 8.82
C SER A 14 -4.44 -1.49 8.84
N SER A 15 -5.54 -0.91 9.31
CA SER A 15 -5.67 0.56 9.41
C SER A 15 -4.55 1.20 10.26
N SER A 16 -4.11 0.53 11.34
CA SER A 16 -3.01 1.01 12.17
C SER A 16 -1.66 0.97 11.45
N VAL A 17 -1.37 -0.11 10.71
CA VAL A 17 -0.13 -0.25 9.94
C VAL A 17 -0.08 0.75 8.79
N LEU A 18 -1.19 0.95 8.08
CA LEU A 18 -1.30 1.96 7.03
C LEU A 18 -1.15 3.38 7.57
N MET A 19 -1.77 3.68 8.72
CA MET A 19 -1.64 4.99 9.36
C MET A 19 -0.23 5.25 9.88
N ALA A 20 0.46 4.23 10.39
CA ALA A 20 1.87 4.38 10.78
C ALA A 20 2.77 4.67 9.57
N SER A 21 2.50 4.01 8.43
CA SER A 21 3.35 4.06 7.24
C SER A 21 2.96 5.16 6.24
N TRP A 22 1.89 5.91 6.49
CA TRP A 22 1.25 6.79 5.49
C TRP A 22 2.17 7.83 4.87
N LYS A 23 3.06 8.46 5.66
CA LYS A 23 4.01 9.47 5.15
C LYS A 23 4.98 8.85 4.15
N HIS A 24 5.49 7.67 4.47
CA HIS A 24 6.45 6.98 3.63
C HIS A 24 5.81 6.43 2.37
N ILE A 25 4.60 5.87 2.48
CA ILE A 25 3.76 5.50 1.33
C ILE A 25 3.49 6.72 0.44
N GLY A 26 3.17 7.86 1.05
CA GLY A 26 2.88 9.11 0.34
C GLY A 26 4.06 9.65 -0.45
N ILE A 27 5.29 9.46 0.02
CA ILE A 27 6.51 9.91 -0.68
C ILE A 27 6.93 8.89 -1.76
N ARG A 28 7.02 7.62 -1.40
CA ARG A 28 7.60 6.59 -2.28
C ARG A 28 6.63 6.08 -3.35
N CYS A 29 5.32 6.05 -3.06
CA CYS A 29 4.28 5.61 -4.00
C CYS A 29 3.43 6.78 -4.54
N HIS A 30 3.96 8.01 -4.52
CA HIS A 30 3.20 9.20 -4.92
C HIS A 30 2.66 9.10 -6.35
N SER A 31 3.52 8.70 -7.29
CA SER A 31 3.20 8.53 -8.72
C SER A 31 2.09 7.51 -8.95
N GLU A 32 2.22 6.34 -8.33
CA GLU A 32 1.28 5.22 -8.42
C GLU A 32 -0.07 5.62 -7.83
N ASN A 33 -0.07 6.30 -6.68
CA ASN A 33 -1.27 6.81 -6.04
C ASN A 33 -1.97 7.85 -6.92
N LEU A 34 -1.23 8.76 -7.56
CA LEU A 34 -1.80 9.74 -8.48
C LEU A 34 -2.38 9.09 -9.73
N ASP A 35 -1.69 8.12 -10.31
CA ASP A 35 -2.16 7.43 -11.51
C ASP A 35 -3.39 6.57 -11.22
N PHE A 36 -3.47 5.98 -10.02
CA PHE A 36 -4.69 5.35 -9.52
C PHE A 36 -5.85 6.35 -9.43
N LEU A 37 -5.62 7.53 -8.85
CA LEU A 37 -6.66 8.57 -8.74
C LEU A 37 -7.11 9.09 -10.11
N LYS A 38 -6.18 9.30 -11.05
CA LYS A 38 -6.50 9.67 -12.44
C LYS A 38 -7.31 8.56 -13.12
N CYS A 39 -6.93 7.30 -12.94
CA CYS A 39 -7.66 6.16 -13.47
C CYS A 39 -9.08 6.12 -12.91
N LYS A 40 -9.25 6.27 -11.60
CA LYS A 40 -10.55 6.30 -10.92
C LYS A 40 -11.41 7.49 -11.35
N LYS A 41 -10.79 8.63 -11.65
CA LYS A 41 -11.48 9.82 -12.18
C LYS A 41 -11.97 9.59 -13.60
N LYS A 42 -11.17 8.94 -14.44
CA LYS A 42 -11.49 8.64 -15.84
C LYS A 42 -12.53 7.52 -15.96
N ASP A 43 -12.45 6.51 -15.12
CA ASP A 43 -13.31 5.34 -15.12
C ASP A 43 -13.71 4.96 -13.70
N ARG A 44 -15.01 5.07 -13.41
CA ARG A 44 -15.57 4.67 -12.10
C ARG A 44 -15.81 3.17 -11.98
N ASN A 45 -15.57 2.40 -13.04
CA ASN A 45 -15.74 0.95 -13.03
C ASN A 45 -14.65 0.29 -12.15
N PRO A 46 -15.02 -0.36 -11.04
CA PRO A 46 -14.06 -0.94 -10.11
C PRO A 46 -13.23 -2.07 -10.74
N LYS A 47 -13.74 -2.78 -11.75
CA LYS A 47 -13.05 -3.93 -12.38
C LYS A 47 -11.86 -3.51 -13.23
N SER A 48 -11.96 -2.42 -13.98
CA SER A 48 -10.88 -1.91 -14.85
C SER A 48 -9.78 -1.24 -14.03
N VAL A 49 -10.16 -0.56 -12.96
CA VAL A 49 -9.25 0.04 -11.99
C VAL A 49 -8.47 -1.04 -11.22
N LEU A 50 -9.15 -2.10 -10.76
CA LEU A 50 -8.52 -3.21 -10.04
C LEU A 50 -7.43 -3.91 -10.86
N LYS A 51 -7.65 -4.14 -12.17
CA LYS A 51 -6.63 -4.72 -13.06
C LYS A 51 -5.35 -3.87 -13.13
N ARG A 52 -5.50 -2.54 -13.13
CA ARG A 52 -4.34 -1.62 -13.14
C ARG A 52 -3.60 -1.61 -11.80
N VAL A 53 -4.32 -1.63 -10.69
CA VAL A 53 -3.71 -1.73 -9.35
C VAL A 53 -2.94 -3.03 -9.17
N LEU A 54 -3.49 -4.16 -9.64
CA LEU A 54 -2.80 -5.45 -9.57
C LEU A 54 -1.55 -5.47 -10.46
N ALA A 55 -1.58 -4.83 -11.64
CA ALA A 55 -0.42 -4.71 -12.52
C ALA A 55 0.64 -3.72 -12.01
N GLN A 56 0.22 -2.68 -11.28
CA GLN A 56 1.11 -1.74 -10.58
C GLN A 56 1.47 -2.21 -9.18
N GLY A 57 0.98 -3.39 -8.77
CA GLY A 57 1.11 -3.99 -7.45
C GLY A 57 2.52 -4.50 -7.15
N GLY A 58 3.55 -3.75 -7.55
CA GLY A 58 4.88 -3.77 -6.94
C GLY A 58 4.79 -3.21 -5.52
N THR A 59 4.15 -4.01 -4.67
CA THR A 59 4.37 -4.16 -3.23
C THR A 59 4.45 -2.89 -2.38
N ILE A 60 3.29 -2.25 -2.17
CA ILE A 60 3.01 -1.50 -0.93
C ILE A 60 3.46 -2.31 0.29
N SER A 61 3.34 -3.64 0.25
CA SER A 61 3.82 -4.58 1.27
C SER A 61 5.33 -4.54 1.52
N GLU A 62 6.18 -4.41 0.48
CA GLU A 62 7.64 -4.27 0.64
C GLU A 62 8.00 -2.91 1.26
N LEU A 63 7.24 -1.88 0.89
CA LEU A 63 7.40 -0.54 1.43
C LEU A 63 7.05 -0.48 2.93
N ILE A 64 5.90 -1.07 3.29
CA ILE A 64 5.47 -1.21 4.69
C ILE A 64 6.48 -2.07 5.47
N LEU A 65 7.06 -3.10 4.86
CA LEU A 65 8.09 -3.93 5.49
C LEU A 65 9.37 -3.12 5.79
N ALA A 66 9.76 -2.20 4.90
CA ALA A 66 10.88 -1.29 5.13
C ALA A 66 10.63 -0.31 6.29
N ASP A 67 9.43 0.27 6.39
CA ASP A 67 9.11 1.25 7.45
C ASP A 67 8.83 0.62 8.82
N LEU A 68 8.16 -0.55 8.85
CA LEU A 68 7.96 -1.29 10.10
C LEU A 68 9.28 -1.78 10.69
N ARG A 69 10.26 -2.17 9.85
CA ARG A 69 11.61 -2.53 10.32
C ARG A 69 12.37 -1.33 10.89
N MET A 70 12.20 -0.13 10.33
CA MET A 70 12.85 1.09 10.81
C MET A 70 12.22 1.65 12.09
N SER A 71 10.98 1.28 12.42
CA SER A 71 10.29 1.71 13.66
C SER A 71 10.58 0.81 14.88
N LEU A 72 11.34 -0.28 14.68
CA LEU A 72 11.71 -1.27 15.70
C LEU A 72 13.17 -1.16 16.18
N VAL A 73 13.89 -0.10 15.77
CA VAL A 73 15.23 0.27 16.25
C VAL A 73 15.16 1.69 16.80
#